data_AF-A0AAW1VZ51-F1
#
_entry.id   AF-A0AAW1VZ51-F1
#
_cell.length_a   1.000
_cell.length_b   1.000
_cell.length_c   1.000
_cell.angle_alpha   90.00
_cell.angle_beta   90.00
_cell.angle_gamma   90.00
#
_symmetry.space_group_name_H-M   'P 1'
#
loop_
_entity.id
_entity.type
_entity.pdbx_description
1 polymer ?
#
loop_
_entity_poly.entity_id
_entity_poly.type
_entity_poly.pdbx_seq_one_letter_code
_entity_poly.pdbx_strand_id
1 'polypeptide(L)'
;MPSNCGREFLCDLTELANPFGRVKAREHQENLIIRLPPLKPPAKDRGLEAWIKRCNYFVQRTMISEDPILNADNCIVVVIYVECIQLAFIKPGKDTTWTYVDERWRGNEEVVHVKDNFYSVNNRSQLLYFKITRDSSSDVTLAAKEIPRKSVHKGYIVDSNEGLLMVKRFLDWEVDKFSN
;
A
#
# COMPACT_ATOMS: atom_id res chain seq x y z
N MET A 1 -20.87 -2.15 36.02
CA MET A 1 -19.41 -2.18 35.83
C MET A 1 -18.90 -3.58 36.16
N PRO A 2 -17.85 -4.11 35.51
CA PRO A 2 -17.14 -3.65 34.30
C PRO A 2 -17.56 -4.49 33.05
N SER A 3 -17.87 -3.93 31.88
CA SER A 3 -16.95 -3.42 30.83
C SER A 3 -15.79 -4.36 30.50
N ASN A 4 -15.98 -5.25 29.52
CA ASN A 4 -14.92 -6.01 28.86
C ASN A 4 -15.30 -6.09 27.37
N CYS A 5 -14.45 -5.84 26.40
CA CYS A 5 -13.15 -5.19 26.31
C CYS A 5 -13.03 -5.03 24.79
N GLY A 6 -12.91 -3.80 24.29
CA GLY A 6 -12.69 -3.57 22.88
C GLY A 6 -11.44 -4.34 22.47
N ARG A 7 -11.59 -5.41 21.70
CA ARG A 7 -10.46 -6.03 21.03
C ARG A 7 -10.09 -5.09 19.90
N GLU A 8 -9.19 -4.16 20.19
CA GLU A 8 -8.49 -3.44 19.14
C GLU A 8 -7.68 -4.48 18.35
N PHE A 9 -8.14 -4.79 17.15
CA PHE A 9 -7.37 -5.59 16.20
C PHE A 9 -6.27 -4.68 15.65
N LEU A 10 -5.09 -4.74 16.27
CA LEU A 10 -3.89 -4.06 15.82
C LEU A 10 -3.17 -4.95 14.79
N CYS A 11 -2.81 -4.36 13.66
CA CYS A 11 -2.12 -5.05 12.58
C CYS A 11 -0.66 -4.58 12.54
N ASP A 12 0.27 -5.51 12.70
CA ASP A 12 1.69 -5.21 12.83
C ASP A 12 2.40 -5.18 11.46
N LEU A 13 2.23 -4.09 10.70
CA LEU A 13 3.36 -3.58 9.93
C LEU A 13 4.15 -2.65 10.86
N THR A 14 4.69 -3.22 11.94
CA THR A 14 5.34 -2.46 13.01
C THR A 14 6.77 -2.07 12.67
N GLU A 15 7.41 -2.81 11.78
CA GLU A 15 8.85 -2.70 11.52
C GLU A 15 9.17 -2.83 10.03
N LEU A 16 9.94 -1.88 9.51
CA LEU A 16 10.66 -1.99 8.23
C LEU A 16 12.13 -2.26 8.53
N ALA A 17 12.73 -3.28 7.90
CA ALA A 17 14.11 -3.67 8.12
C ALA A 17 14.88 -3.77 6.80
N ASN A 18 16.12 -3.27 6.77
CA ASN A 18 17.04 -3.43 5.65
C ASN A 18 17.62 -4.87 5.63
N PRO A 19 17.34 -5.71 4.63
CA PRO A 19 17.83 -7.10 4.58
C PRO A 19 19.35 -7.21 4.37
N PHE A 20 20.01 -6.19 3.81
CA PHE A 20 21.45 -6.18 3.56
C PHE A 20 22.27 -5.60 4.71
N GLY A 21 21.64 -4.85 5.62
CA GLY A 21 22.31 -4.31 6.83
C GLY A 21 22.79 -5.39 7.80
N ARG A 22 22.31 -6.62 7.69
CA ARG A 22 22.70 -7.75 8.57
C ARG A 22 24.11 -8.29 8.30
N VAL A 23 24.73 -7.94 7.18
CA VAL A 23 25.99 -8.56 6.74
C VAL A 23 27.22 -7.83 7.28
N LYS A 24 27.11 -6.58 7.78
CA LYS A 24 28.24 -5.85 8.35
C LYS A 24 27.83 -5.01 9.58
N ALA A 25 28.56 -5.23 10.68
CA ALA A 25 28.57 -4.49 11.94
C ALA A 25 27.44 -4.81 12.95
N ARG A 26 27.85 -5.39 14.09
CA ARG A 26 27.01 -5.73 15.25
C ARG A 26 26.73 -4.54 16.19
N GLU A 27 27.20 -3.33 15.90
CA GLU A 27 27.17 -2.22 16.87
C GLU A 27 26.21 -1.05 16.56
N HIS A 28 25.49 -1.06 15.42
CA HIS A 28 24.52 0.02 15.08
C HIS A 28 23.15 -0.52 14.62
N GLN A 29 22.65 -1.60 15.23
CA GLN A 29 21.41 -2.26 14.80
C GLN A 29 20.13 -1.45 15.07
N GLU A 30 20.13 -0.53 16.04
CA GLU A 30 18.95 0.25 16.40
C GLU A 30 18.54 1.26 15.30
N ASN A 31 19.46 1.67 14.43
CA ASN A 31 19.20 2.62 13.35
C ASN A 31 18.67 1.96 12.07
N LEU A 32 18.51 0.63 12.03
CA LEU A 32 18.06 -0.10 10.83
C LEU A 32 16.58 -0.48 10.83
N ILE A 33 15.86 -0.14 11.91
CA ILE A 33 14.47 -0.51 12.13
C ILE A 33 13.62 0.75 12.23
N ILE A 34 12.70 0.93 11.28
CA ILE A 34 11.70 2.01 11.37
C ILE A 34 10.45 1.45 12.00
N ARG A 35 10.09 2.02 13.14
CA ARG A 35 8.85 1.70 13.85
C ARG A 35 7.70 2.49 13.22
N LEU A 36 6.66 1.77 12.81
CA LEU A 36 5.44 2.38 12.27
C LEU A 36 4.30 2.19 13.27
N PRO A 37 3.37 3.16 13.38
CA PRO A 37 2.17 2.97 14.17
C PRO A 37 1.33 1.85 13.55
N PRO A 38 0.52 1.17 14.36
CA PRO A 38 -0.39 0.14 13.86
C PRO A 38 -1.32 0.68 12.77
N LEU A 39 -1.45 -0.05 11.67
CA LEU A 39 -2.41 0.27 10.62
C LEU A 39 -3.81 -0.16 11.09
N LYS A 40 -4.68 0.81 11.39
CA LYS A 40 -6.04 0.60 11.88
C LYS A 40 -7.06 1.06 10.83
N PRO A 41 -7.55 0.17 9.93
CA PRO A 41 -8.50 0.54 8.89
C PRO A 41 -9.74 1.26 9.48
N PRO A 42 -10.31 2.25 8.78
CA PRO A 42 -11.52 2.93 9.25
C PRO A 42 -12.66 1.92 9.43
N ALA A 43 -13.19 1.80 10.64
CA ALA A 43 -14.26 0.87 10.98
C ALA A 43 -15.58 1.29 10.30
N LYS A 44 -15.78 0.90 9.03
CA LYS A 44 -16.99 1.25 8.29
C LYS A 44 -17.71 0.06 7.65
N ASP A 45 -17.06 -1.10 7.49
CA ASP A 45 -17.69 -2.26 6.85
C ASP A 45 -18.01 -3.40 7.83
N ARG A 46 -19.25 -3.90 7.81
CA ARG A 46 -19.67 -5.06 8.64
C ARG A 46 -18.97 -6.36 8.22
N GLY A 47 -18.39 -6.39 7.01
CA GLY A 47 -17.53 -7.49 6.55
C GLY A 47 -16.11 -7.47 7.11
N LEU A 48 -15.65 -6.33 7.64
CA LEU A 48 -14.28 -6.11 8.15
C LEU A 48 -13.94 -7.06 9.30
N GLU A 49 -14.83 -7.15 10.29
CA GLU A 49 -14.65 -8.03 11.47
C GLU A 49 -14.52 -9.51 11.10
N ALA A 50 -15.28 -9.96 10.08
CA ALA A 50 -15.24 -11.35 9.61
C ALA A 50 -13.97 -11.65 8.79
N TRP A 51 -13.47 -10.68 8.03
CA TRP A 51 -12.23 -10.77 7.27
C TRP A 51 -10.99 -10.64 8.15
N ILE A 52 -10.98 -9.70 9.11
CA ILE A 52 -9.93 -9.53 10.13
C ILE A 52 -9.67 -10.84 10.85
N LYS A 53 -10.74 -11.54 11.26
CA LYS A 53 -10.63 -12.84 11.94
C LYS A 53 -9.96 -13.93 11.11
N ARG A 54 -9.89 -13.77 9.78
CA ARG A 54 -9.37 -14.77 8.84
C ARG A 54 -8.00 -14.44 8.26
N CYS A 55 -7.52 -13.20 8.37
CA CYS A 55 -6.28 -12.77 7.75
C CYS A 55 -5.38 -12.03 8.76
N ASN A 56 -4.24 -12.64 9.11
CA ASN A 56 -3.18 -11.98 9.87
C ASN A 56 -2.37 -10.98 9.03
N TYR A 57 -2.64 -10.86 7.73
CA TYR A 57 -1.89 -10.05 6.78
C TYR A 57 -2.79 -8.97 6.18
N PHE A 58 -2.65 -7.75 6.69
CA PHE A 58 -3.46 -6.60 6.28
C PHE A 58 -2.81 -5.75 5.21
N VAL A 59 -1.50 -5.91 4.96
CA VAL A 59 -0.76 -5.17 3.95
C VAL A 59 -0.42 -6.11 2.80
N GLN A 60 -0.92 -5.79 1.61
CA GLN A 60 -0.69 -6.55 0.38
C GLN A 60 0.55 -6.07 -0.36
N ARG A 61 0.84 -4.77 -0.27
CA ARG A 61 1.98 -4.14 -0.94
C ARG A 61 2.44 -2.92 -0.15
N THR A 62 3.74 -2.68 -0.16
CA THR A 62 4.38 -1.53 0.47
C THR A 62 5.34 -0.88 -0.51
N MET A 63 5.48 0.42 -0.40
CA MET A 63 6.31 1.27 -1.23
C MET A 63 6.95 2.34 -0.34
N ILE A 64 8.24 2.63 -0.55
CA ILE A 64 9.01 3.60 0.24
C ILE A 64 9.65 4.62 -0.72
N SER A 65 9.43 5.91 -0.48
CA SER A 65 9.88 6.98 -1.38
C SER A 65 11.38 7.26 -1.34
N GLU A 66 11.98 7.18 -0.14
CA GLU A 66 13.36 7.56 0.14
C GLU A 66 13.98 6.56 1.11
N ASP A 67 15.31 6.55 1.24
CA ASP A 67 15.96 5.74 2.27
C ASP A 67 15.51 6.24 3.66
N PRO A 68 14.80 5.41 4.44
CA PRO A 68 14.25 5.84 5.72
C PRO A 68 15.31 6.01 6.82
N ILE A 69 16.53 5.51 6.62
CA ILE A 69 17.66 5.62 7.54
C ILE A 69 18.44 6.90 7.23
N LEU A 70 18.69 7.17 5.95
CA LEU A 70 19.46 8.34 5.50
C LEU A 70 18.62 9.62 5.40
N ASN A 71 17.34 9.48 5.02
CA ASN A 71 16.42 10.57 4.69
C ASN A 71 15.06 10.43 5.43
N ALA A 72 15.10 10.09 6.71
CA ALA A 72 13.90 9.81 7.53
C ALA A 72 12.80 10.88 7.44
N ASP A 73 13.17 12.17 7.40
CA ASP A 73 12.24 13.30 7.33
C ASP A 73 11.49 13.44 6.01
N ASN A 74 12.05 12.88 4.93
CA ASN A 74 11.49 12.92 3.58
C ASN A 74 10.96 11.54 3.14
N CYS A 75 11.19 10.51 3.96
CA CYS A 75 10.66 9.19 3.73
C CYS A 75 9.14 9.17 3.90
N ILE A 76 8.48 8.65 2.88
CA ILE A 76 7.05 8.36 2.86
C ILE A 76 6.90 6.86 2.63
N VAL A 77 6.13 6.22 3.49
CA VAL A 77 5.73 4.83 3.34
C VAL A 77 4.29 4.83 2.85
N VAL A 78 4.04 4.17 1.72
CA VAL A 78 2.70 3.95 1.15
C VAL A 78 2.39 2.47 1.18
N VAL A 79 1.19 2.11 1.63
CA VAL A 79 0.71 0.74 1.71
C VAL A 79 -0.59 0.54 0.96
N ILE A 80 -0.75 -0.64 0.40
CA ILE A 80 -2.03 -1.16 -0.10
C ILE A 80 -2.54 -2.17 0.93
N TYR A 81 -3.72 -1.94 1.50
CA TYR A 81 -4.26 -2.76 2.58
C TYR A 81 -5.56 -3.51 2.20
N VAL A 82 -5.73 -4.69 2.78
CA VAL A 82 -6.51 -5.82 2.24
C VAL A 82 -8.02 -5.65 2.29
N GLU A 83 -8.59 -4.91 3.25
CA GLU A 83 -10.06 -4.79 3.40
C GLU A 83 -10.75 -4.37 2.10
N CYS A 84 -10.13 -3.45 1.37
CA CYS A 84 -10.68 -2.87 0.14
C CYS A 84 -9.61 -2.65 -0.93
N ILE A 85 -8.41 -3.17 -0.70
CA ILE A 85 -7.24 -2.90 -1.55
C ILE A 85 -7.06 -1.38 -1.69
N GLN A 86 -7.01 -0.71 -0.54
CA GLN A 86 -7.00 0.75 -0.40
C GLN A 86 -5.60 1.27 -0.10
N LEU A 87 -5.36 2.54 -0.41
CA LEU A 87 -4.09 3.19 -0.14
C LEU A 87 -4.12 3.89 1.22
N ALA A 88 -3.05 3.72 1.98
CA ALA A 88 -2.74 4.56 3.13
C ALA A 88 -1.27 4.96 3.06
N PHE A 89 -0.92 6.10 3.66
CA PHE A 89 0.47 6.54 3.74
C PHE A 89 0.81 7.14 5.10
N ILE A 90 2.10 7.21 5.37
CA ILE A 90 2.67 7.79 6.57
C ILE A 90 4.07 8.35 6.30
N LYS A 91 4.43 9.46 6.92
CA LYS A 91 5.80 9.99 7.00
C LYS A 91 6.41 9.60 8.35
N PRO A 92 7.23 8.54 8.45
CA PRO A 92 7.64 7.99 9.75
C PRO A 92 8.40 8.98 10.66
N GLY A 93 9.11 9.95 10.08
CA GLY A 93 9.79 11.01 10.84
C GLY A 93 8.87 12.11 11.40
N LYS A 94 7.58 12.14 11.03
CA LYS A 94 6.66 13.27 11.34
C LYS A 94 5.29 12.83 11.84
N ASP A 95 4.72 11.78 11.24
CA ASP A 95 3.35 11.38 11.47
C ASP A 95 3.28 10.29 12.55
N THR A 96 2.28 10.37 13.42
CA THR A 96 2.00 9.37 14.45
C THR A 96 0.86 8.43 14.08
N THR A 97 0.13 8.74 13.00
CA THR A 97 -1.02 7.98 12.51
C THR A 97 -1.01 7.90 10.99
N TRP A 98 -1.66 6.87 10.46
CA TRP A 98 -1.82 6.68 9.01
C TRP A 98 -2.83 7.66 8.43
N THR A 99 -2.53 8.20 7.26
CA THR A 99 -3.49 8.93 6.43
C THR A 99 -4.07 8.00 5.38
N TYR A 100 -5.40 7.91 5.34
CA TYR A 100 -6.13 7.04 4.42
C TYR A 100 -6.57 7.81 3.17
N VAL A 101 -6.32 7.22 2.00
CA VAL A 101 -6.78 7.78 0.73
C VAL A 101 -8.28 7.54 0.56
N ASP A 102 -8.96 8.48 -0.11
CA ASP A 102 -10.40 8.42 -0.40
C ASP A 102 -10.83 7.04 -0.92
N GLU A 103 -11.84 6.50 -0.26
CA GLU A 103 -12.37 5.18 -0.52
C GLU A 103 -13.00 5.01 -1.89
N ARG A 104 -13.26 6.06 -2.67
CA ARG A 104 -13.74 5.94 -4.04
C ARG A 104 -12.72 5.27 -4.96
N TRP A 105 -11.44 5.28 -4.57
CA TRP A 105 -10.31 4.76 -5.34
C TRP A 105 -9.87 3.34 -4.91
N ARG A 106 -10.80 2.44 -4.57
CA ARG A 106 -10.50 1.05 -4.16
C ARG A 106 -9.87 0.22 -5.28
N GLY A 107 -9.33 -0.95 -4.91
CA GLY A 107 -8.86 -1.95 -5.87
C GLY A 107 -7.45 -1.71 -6.39
N ASN A 108 -6.58 -1.03 -5.63
CA ASN A 108 -5.22 -0.67 -6.07
C ASN A 108 -4.29 -1.89 -6.16
N GLU A 109 -3.67 -2.14 -7.30
CA GLU A 109 -2.83 -3.33 -7.49
C GLU A 109 -1.34 -3.02 -7.35
N GLU A 110 -0.98 -1.76 -7.58
CA GLU A 110 0.38 -1.25 -7.52
C GLU A 110 0.39 0.23 -7.19
N VAL A 111 1.43 0.63 -6.45
CA VAL A 111 1.80 2.02 -6.24
C VAL A 111 3.30 2.18 -6.44
N VAL A 112 3.71 3.25 -7.11
CA VAL A 112 5.11 3.62 -7.35
C VAL A 112 5.32 5.10 -7.06
N HIS A 113 6.56 5.46 -6.72
CA HIS A 113 7.02 6.84 -6.60
C HIS A 113 7.95 7.12 -7.76
N VAL A 114 7.65 8.18 -8.52
CA VAL A 114 8.48 8.63 -9.64
C VAL A 114 8.68 10.12 -9.47
N LYS A 115 9.94 10.52 -9.26
CA LYS A 115 10.34 11.89 -8.89
C LYS A 115 9.63 12.31 -7.61
N ASP A 116 8.76 13.32 -7.65
CA ASP A 116 8.03 13.85 -6.48
C ASP A 116 6.55 13.41 -6.45
N ASN A 117 6.19 12.42 -7.27
CA ASN A 117 4.80 12.06 -7.54
C ASN A 117 4.55 10.58 -7.26
N PHE A 118 3.35 10.29 -6.78
CA PHE A 118 2.88 8.95 -6.56
C PHE A 118 1.85 8.57 -7.61
N TYR A 119 2.02 7.36 -8.13
CA TYR A 119 1.12 6.79 -9.13
C TYR A 119 0.63 5.45 -8.64
N SER A 120 -0.67 5.22 -8.79
CA SER A 120 -1.29 3.94 -8.47
C SER A 120 -2.09 3.43 -9.66
N VAL A 121 -2.12 2.12 -9.87
CA VAL A 121 -3.04 1.49 -10.82
C VAL A 121 -4.01 0.62 -10.05
N ASN A 122 -5.29 0.66 -10.43
CA ASN A 122 -6.31 -0.19 -9.85
C ASN A 122 -6.83 -1.25 -10.84
N ASN A 123 -7.60 -2.20 -10.32
CA ASN A 123 -8.24 -3.27 -11.07
C ASN A 123 -9.26 -2.81 -12.13
N ARG A 124 -9.55 -1.50 -12.20
CA ARG A 124 -10.37 -0.86 -13.24
C ARG A 124 -9.51 -0.28 -14.36
N SER A 125 -8.21 -0.60 -14.40
CA SER A 125 -7.24 -0.02 -15.35
C SER A 125 -7.19 1.51 -15.30
N GLN A 126 -7.37 2.08 -14.10
CA GLN A 126 -7.24 3.52 -13.87
C GLN A 126 -5.84 3.81 -13.32
N LEU A 127 -5.13 4.74 -13.95
CA LEU A 127 -3.92 5.34 -13.42
C LEU A 127 -4.33 6.54 -12.57
N LEU A 128 -4.07 6.43 -11.27
CA LEU A 128 -4.29 7.46 -10.28
C LEU A 128 -3.00 8.21 -10.04
N TYR A 129 -3.12 9.51 -9.81
CA TYR A 129 -2.00 10.40 -9.52
C TYR A 129 -2.32 11.21 -8.26
N PHE A 130 -1.34 11.30 -7.37
CA PHE A 130 -1.41 12.10 -6.17
C PHE A 130 -0.02 12.55 -5.72
N LYS A 131 0.01 13.63 -4.96
CA LYS A 131 1.20 14.16 -4.31
C LYS A 131 1.05 14.01 -2.81
N ILE A 132 2.13 13.59 -2.16
CA ILE A 132 2.25 13.66 -0.71
C ILE A 132 3.31 14.72 -0.44
N THR A 133 2.90 15.79 0.22
CA THR A 133 3.77 16.92 0.58
C THR A 133 4.13 16.86 2.06
N ARG A 134 4.98 17.80 2.48
CA ARG A 134 5.42 17.92 3.87
C ARG A 134 4.25 18.06 4.84
N ASP A 135 3.22 18.82 4.47
CA ASP A 135 2.16 19.25 5.39
C ASP A 135 0.80 18.61 5.08
N SER A 136 0.61 18.10 3.86
CA SER A 136 -0.65 17.50 3.41
C SER A 136 -0.45 16.55 2.22
N SER A 137 -1.49 15.81 1.86
CA SER A 137 -1.60 15.17 0.55
C SER A 137 -2.53 15.95 -0.36
N SER A 138 -2.26 15.94 -1.67
CA SER A 138 -3.23 16.40 -2.64
C SER A 138 -4.41 15.44 -2.74
N ASP A 139 -5.53 15.93 -3.25
CA ASP A 139 -6.60 15.05 -3.70
C ASP A 139 -6.08 14.09 -4.77
N VAL A 140 -6.56 12.85 -4.69
CA VAL A 140 -6.25 11.84 -5.70
C VAL A 140 -7.04 12.12 -6.96
N THR A 141 -6.33 12.20 -8.08
CA THR A 141 -6.85 12.51 -9.41
C THR A 141 -6.70 11.32 -10.35
N LEU A 142 -7.60 11.23 -11.33
CA LEU A 142 -7.51 10.25 -12.41
C LEU A 142 -6.59 10.81 -13.51
N ALA A 143 -5.38 10.25 -13.65
CA ALA A 143 -4.43 10.68 -14.67
C ALA A 143 -4.72 10.05 -16.03
N ALA A 144 -5.07 8.76 -16.05
CA ALA A 144 -5.43 8.05 -17.26
C ALA A 144 -6.40 6.89 -16.95
N LYS A 145 -7.14 6.45 -17.96
CA LYS A 145 -7.99 5.27 -17.86
C LYS A 145 -7.98 4.53 -19.18
N GLU A 146 -7.71 3.23 -19.12
CA GLU A 146 -7.91 2.35 -20.27
C GLU A 146 -9.31 1.73 -20.20
N ILE A 147 -9.91 1.40 -21.35
CA ILE A 147 -11.14 0.62 -21.40
C ILE A 147 -10.79 -0.82 -20.98
N PRO A 148 -11.36 -1.35 -19.88
CA PRO A 148 -11.00 -2.68 -19.41
C PRO A 148 -11.39 -3.74 -20.44
N ARG A 149 -10.45 -4.61 -20.80
CA ARG A 149 -10.78 -5.90 -21.43
C ARG A 149 -11.47 -6.79 -20.38
N LYS A 150 -12.42 -7.64 -20.79
CA LYS A 150 -13.25 -8.50 -19.90
C LYS A 150 -12.47 -9.53 -19.05
N SER A 151 -11.14 -9.56 -19.13
CA SER A 151 -10.27 -10.53 -18.47
C SER A 151 -9.77 -10.02 -17.11
N VAL A 152 -9.72 -10.91 -16.12
CA VAL A 152 -8.99 -10.67 -14.86
C VAL A 152 -7.51 -10.47 -15.19
N HIS A 153 -6.94 -9.40 -14.67
CA HIS A 153 -5.53 -9.07 -14.85
C HIS A 153 -4.98 -8.43 -13.59
N LYS A 154 -3.66 -8.40 -13.48
CA LYS A 154 -2.94 -7.59 -12.50
C LYS A 154 -2.14 -6.53 -13.25
N GLY A 155 -2.37 -5.27 -12.91
CA GLY A 155 -1.67 -4.10 -13.42
C GLY A 155 -0.39 -3.82 -12.63
N TYR A 156 0.64 -3.41 -13.37
CA TYR A 156 1.92 -2.96 -12.86
C TYR A 156 2.30 -1.63 -13.49
N ILE A 157 3.13 -0.85 -12.80
CA ILE A 157 3.63 0.43 -13.31
C ILE A 157 5.14 0.31 -13.45
N VAL A 158 5.65 0.65 -14.63
CA VAL A 158 7.08 0.68 -14.92
C VAL A 158 7.46 2.11 -15.26
N ASP A 159 8.44 2.63 -14.52
CA ASP A 159 9.10 3.89 -14.90
C ASP A 159 10.12 3.59 -16.00
N SER A 160 9.95 4.24 -17.15
CA SER A 160 10.80 4.07 -18.32
C SER A 160 11.33 5.43 -18.79
N ASN A 161 12.36 5.42 -19.63
CA ASN A 161 12.92 6.65 -20.20
C ASN A 161 11.89 7.46 -21.03
N GLU A 162 10.86 6.80 -21.55
CA GLU A 162 9.79 7.41 -22.35
C GLU A 162 8.56 7.82 -21.50
N GLY A 163 8.62 7.59 -20.18
CA GLY A 163 7.55 7.86 -19.23
C GLY A 163 7.00 6.60 -18.56
N LEU A 164 5.83 6.74 -17.93
CA LEU A 164 5.19 5.64 -17.19
C LEU A 164 4.46 4.69 -18.14
N LEU A 165 4.77 3.41 -18.03
CA LEU A 165 4.09 2.34 -18.74
C LEU A 165 3.24 1.51 -17.79
N MET A 166 2.02 1.19 -18.20
CA MET A 166 1.16 0.25 -17.49
C MET A 166 1.28 -1.14 -18.12
N VAL A 167 1.80 -2.10 -17.36
CA VAL A 167 1.95 -3.50 -17.79
C VAL A 167 0.82 -4.32 -17.19
N LYS A 168 0.18 -5.16 -17.98
CA LYS A 168 -0.91 -6.05 -17.51
C LYS A 168 -0.49 -7.50 -17.63
N ARG A 169 -0.57 -8.22 -16.51
CA ARG A 169 -0.49 -9.68 -16.48
C ARG A 169 -1.89 -10.25 -16.48
N PHE A 170 -2.31 -10.81 -17.61
CA PHE A 170 -3.58 -11.52 -17.70
C PHE A 170 -3.49 -12.85 -16.96
N LEU A 171 -4.49 -13.13 -16.14
CA LEU A 171 -4.67 -14.44 -15.54
C LEU A 171 -5.64 -15.19 -16.46
N ASP A 172 -5.09 -16.07 -17.29
CA ASP A 172 -5.91 -17.02 -18.01
C ASP A 172 -6.23 -18.17 -17.06
N TRP A 173 -7.52 -18.45 -16.89
CA TRP A 173 -7.95 -19.63 -16.17
C TRP A 173 -8.30 -20.63 -17.25
N GLU A 174 -7.47 -21.66 -17.43
CA GLU A 174 -7.90 -22.85 -18.13
C GLU A 174 -9.08 -23.40 -17.32
N VAL A 175 -10.29 -23.13 -17.81
CA VAL A 175 -11.45 -23.88 -17.34
C VAL A 175 -11.19 -25.29 -17.84
N ASP A 176 -10.70 -26.15 -16.95
CA ASP A 176 -10.74 -27.59 -17.18
C ASP A 176 -12.16 -27.89 -17.64
N LYS A 177 -12.29 -28.19 -18.93
CA LYS A 177 -13.52 -28.74 -19.48
C LYS A 177 -13.64 -30.12 -18.87
N PHE A 178 -14.15 -30.21 -17.65
CA PHE A 178 -14.70 -31.44 -17.11
C PHE A 178 -15.87 -31.82 -17.99
N SER A 179 -15.52 -32.51 -19.07
CA SER A 179 -16.41 -33.18 -19.99
C SER A 179 -16.62 -34.57 -19.41
N ASN A 180 -17.72 -34.74 -18.69
CA ASN A 180 -18.70 -35.82 -18.83
C ASN A 180 -19.70 -35.78 -17.68
#